data_AF-A3WGL0-F1
#
_entry.id   AF-A3WGL0-F1
#
_cell.length_a   1.000
_cell.length_b   1.000
_cell.length_c   1.000
_cell.angle_alpha   90.00
_cell.angle_beta   90.00
_cell.angle_gamma   90.00
#
_symmetry.space_group_name_H-M   'P 1'
#
loop_
_entity.id
_entity.type
_entity.pdbx_description
1 polymer ?
#
loop_
_entity_poly.entity_id
_entity_poly.type
_entity_poly.pdbx_seq_one_letter_code
_entity_poly.pdbx_strand_id
1 'polypeptide(L)'
;MSALSLALTIALASGSPGEACDPLPGWETVASEARGKYLVLGESHGTVEAPAATAEYICAVAEDGPVLLAIEFSSPDDDGFQRAWAKPYDEFRAALFAEVSDWGTRQDGVASLAMLEMLERLHALKEAGRDIDIVAFNGANGDAQRAAFAGLPGQEPHEAAQAANIREASQARDYAHIVVLVGGFHAEKLPAVLGQTPTRPMANLLAPANRVVSLVMHSDGGENWGCQLEVGADFDPTKPVTSDMVSCKAHPAGPSRPPMERGFHLNDDTKPQRYDGVFALGKISASPPPTND
;
A
#
# COMPACT_ATOMS: atom_id res chain seq x y z
N MET A 1 2.89 -51.70 -47.46
CA MET A 1 3.49 -51.15 -46.24
C MET A 1 3.16 -49.66 -46.21
N SER A 2 2.03 -49.27 -45.62
CA SER A 2 1.63 -47.87 -45.49
C SER A 2 2.16 -47.32 -44.19
N ALA A 3 3.02 -46.30 -44.29
CA ALA A 3 3.54 -45.58 -43.13
C ALA A 3 2.50 -44.54 -42.67
N LEU A 4 1.89 -44.76 -41.50
CA LEU A 4 1.17 -43.72 -40.77
C LEU A 4 2.20 -42.73 -40.22
N SER A 5 2.18 -41.49 -40.70
CA SER A 5 2.89 -40.37 -40.07
C SER A 5 2.00 -39.78 -38.98
N LEU A 6 2.41 -39.95 -37.72
CA LEU A 6 1.79 -39.35 -36.55
C LEU A 6 2.33 -37.92 -36.43
N ALA A 7 1.52 -36.92 -36.77
CA ALA A 7 1.87 -35.52 -36.57
C ALA A 7 1.69 -35.17 -35.09
N LEU A 8 2.79 -34.88 -34.40
CA LEU A 8 2.80 -34.40 -33.02
C LEU A 8 2.58 -32.89 -33.04
N THR A 9 1.36 -32.44 -32.77
CA THR A 9 1.04 -31.03 -32.55
C THR A 9 1.58 -30.60 -31.19
N ILE A 10 2.69 -29.85 -31.18
CA ILE A 10 3.17 -29.14 -30.00
C ILE A 10 2.29 -27.90 -29.84
N ALA A 11 1.40 -27.91 -28.85
CA ALA A 11 0.68 -26.72 -28.42
C ALA A 11 1.67 -25.83 -27.65
N LEU A 12 2.12 -24.75 -28.28
CA LEU A 12 2.82 -23.67 -27.58
C LEU A 12 1.78 -22.96 -26.71
N ALA A 13 1.82 -23.19 -25.41
CA ALA A 13 1.09 -22.38 -24.45
C ALA A 13 1.69 -20.97 -24.50
N SER A 14 1.03 -20.06 -25.19
CA SER A 14 1.30 -18.64 -25.08
C SER A 14 0.86 -18.21 -23.68
N GLY A 15 1.82 -18.07 -22.76
CA GLY A 15 1.58 -17.39 -21.49
C GLY A 15 1.02 -16.00 -21.77
N SER A 16 -0.06 -15.63 -21.09
CA SER A 16 -0.67 -14.33 -21.29
C SER A 16 0.33 -13.25 -20.83
N PRO A 17 0.55 -12.18 -21.59
CA PRO A 17 1.47 -11.10 -21.21
C PRO A 17 1.11 -10.40 -19.88
N GLY A 18 -0.05 -10.71 -19.27
CA GLY A 18 -0.45 -10.26 -17.94
C GLY A 18 0.12 -11.06 -16.77
N GLU A 19 0.98 -12.06 -16.99
CA GLU A 19 1.53 -12.91 -15.91
C GLU A 19 2.96 -12.54 -15.49
N ALA A 20 3.73 -11.87 -16.36
CA ALA A 20 5.11 -11.52 -16.03
C ALA A 20 5.16 -10.40 -14.98
N CYS A 21 5.92 -10.63 -13.92
CA CYS A 21 6.18 -9.64 -12.87
C CYS A 21 7.48 -8.87 -13.18
N ASP A 22 7.53 -7.59 -12.81
CA ASP A 22 8.72 -6.72 -12.91
C ASP A 22 9.04 -6.04 -11.57
N PRO A 23 9.32 -6.81 -10.50
CA PRO A 23 9.66 -6.25 -9.20
C PRO A 23 10.98 -5.47 -9.25
N LEU A 24 11.12 -4.47 -8.39
CA LEU A 24 12.36 -3.71 -8.28
C LEU A 24 13.56 -4.62 -7.93
N PRO A 25 14.78 -4.32 -8.42
CA PRO A 25 15.98 -5.05 -8.02
C PRO A 25 16.10 -5.16 -6.49
N GLY A 26 16.54 -6.31 -5.99
CA GLY A 26 16.69 -6.57 -4.55
C GLY A 26 15.41 -7.04 -3.85
N TRP A 27 14.30 -7.22 -4.57
CA TRP A 27 13.05 -7.72 -4.01
C TRP A 27 13.20 -9.11 -3.38
N GLU A 28 14.06 -9.99 -3.90
CA GLU A 28 14.27 -11.35 -3.39
C GLU A 28 14.78 -11.32 -1.95
N THR A 29 15.71 -10.40 -1.65
CA THR A 29 16.25 -10.23 -0.30
C THR A 29 15.17 -9.77 0.66
N VAL A 30 14.33 -8.82 0.25
CA VAL A 30 13.19 -8.35 1.05
C VAL A 30 12.15 -9.45 1.23
N ALA A 31 11.82 -10.21 0.17
CA ALA A 31 10.89 -11.34 0.23
C ALA A 31 11.37 -12.42 1.21
N SER A 32 12.64 -12.76 1.17
CA SER A 32 13.26 -13.70 2.12
C SER A 32 13.18 -13.19 3.57
N GLU A 33 13.56 -11.93 3.81
CA GLU A 33 13.58 -11.35 5.16
C GLU A 33 12.15 -11.16 5.72
N ALA A 34 11.20 -10.77 4.88
CA ALA A 34 9.82 -10.49 5.27
C ALA A 34 8.90 -11.73 5.24
N ARG A 35 9.37 -12.89 4.80
CA ARG A 35 8.54 -14.10 4.70
C ARG A 35 7.94 -14.46 6.05
N GLY A 36 6.62 -14.63 6.07
CA GLY A 36 5.85 -14.87 7.28
C GLY A 36 5.95 -13.75 8.32
N LYS A 37 6.39 -12.53 7.97
CA LYS A 37 6.41 -11.30 8.77
C LYS A 37 5.50 -10.25 8.08
N TYR A 38 5.36 -9.08 8.69
CA TYR A 38 4.75 -7.93 8.03
C TYR A 38 5.83 -7.17 7.25
N LEU A 39 5.67 -7.04 5.93
CA LEU A 39 6.38 -6.04 5.13
C LEU A 39 5.55 -4.76 5.12
N VAL A 40 6.10 -3.67 5.64
CA VAL A 40 5.45 -2.35 5.65
C VAL A 40 6.19 -1.44 4.68
N LEU A 41 5.48 -0.96 3.67
CA LEU A 41 5.97 -0.03 2.66
C LEU A 41 5.39 1.36 2.95
N GLY A 42 6.22 2.24 3.49
CA GLY A 42 5.91 3.62 3.80
C GLY A 42 6.06 4.54 2.59
N GLU A 43 5.00 5.21 2.15
CA GLU A 43 4.95 6.05 0.95
C GLU A 43 4.41 7.47 1.23
N SER A 44 4.31 8.35 0.23
CA SER A 44 3.93 9.78 0.42
C SER A 44 2.50 10.14 0.02
N HIS A 45 1.74 9.16 -0.45
CA HIS A 45 0.49 9.24 -1.21
C HIS A 45 0.64 9.94 -2.56
N GLY A 46 -0.28 9.60 -3.48
CA GLY A 46 -0.46 10.29 -4.75
C GLY A 46 0.73 10.19 -5.72
N THR A 47 1.54 9.15 -5.63
CA THR A 47 2.58 8.85 -6.63
C THR A 47 2.12 7.72 -7.55
N VAL A 48 2.65 7.68 -8.77
CA VAL A 48 2.44 6.55 -9.68
C VAL A 48 3.29 5.35 -9.25
N GLU A 49 4.51 5.61 -8.79
CA GLU A 49 5.55 4.62 -8.69
C GLU A 49 5.44 3.73 -7.44
N ALA A 50 4.92 4.25 -6.31
CA ALA A 50 4.82 3.46 -5.08
C ALA A 50 3.75 2.35 -5.16
N PRO A 51 2.51 2.62 -5.65
CA PRO A 51 1.53 1.55 -5.87
C PRO A 51 2.01 0.54 -6.93
N ALA A 52 2.62 1.01 -8.02
CA ALA A 52 3.16 0.12 -9.07
C ALA A 52 4.26 -0.82 -8.55
N ALA A 53 5.23 -0.30 -7.79
CA ALA A 53 6.27 -1.12 -7.17
C ALA A 53 5.69 -2.15 -6.19
N THR A 54 4.61 -1.80 -5.49
CA THR A 54 3.91 -2.70 -4.57
C THR A 54 3.20 -3.82 -5.33
N ALA A 55 2.48 -3.51 -6.42
CA ALA A 55 1.85 -4.52 -7.27
C ALA A 55 2.88 -5.52 -7.82
N GLU A 56 4.01 -5.05 -8.32
CA GLU A 56 5.02 -5.92 -8.92
C GLU A 56 5.77 -6.75 -7.88
N TYR A 57 6.00 -6.22 -6.67
CA TYR A 57 6.48 -7.02 -5.54
C TYR A 57 5.50 -8.14 -5.19
N ILE A 58 4.20 -7.82 -5.05
CA ILE A 58 3.16 -8.81 -4.73
C ILE A 58 3.03 -9.85 -5.84
N CYS A 59 3.10 -9.44 -7.11
CA CYS A 59 3.11 -10.34 -8.25
C CYS A 59 4.19 -11.42 -8.09
N ALA A 60 5.41 -11.00 -7.75
CA ALA A 60 6.54 -11.90 -7.60
C ALA A 60 6.40 -12.82 -6.37
N VAL A 61 5.94 -12.32 -5.23
CA VAL A 61 5.82 -13.16 -4.01
C VAL A 61 4.56 -14.04 -3.99
N ALA A 62 3.54 -13.72 -4.78
CA ALA A 62 2.34 -14.55 -4.91
C ALA A 62 2.60 -15.89 -5.64
N GLU A 63 3.79 -16.09 -6.20
CA GLU A 63 4.24 -17.39 -6.67
C GLU A 63 4.54 -18.37 -5.55
N ASP A 64 4.97 -17.86 -4.39
CA ASP A 64 5.48 -18.64 -3.27
C ASP A 64 4.42 -18.96 -2.21
N GLY A 65 3.21 -18.39 -2.34
CA GLY A 65 2.06 -18.71 -1.51
C GLY A 65 1.08 -17.55 -1.32
N PRO A 66 0.12 -17.71 -0.39
CA PRO A 66 -0.89 -16.70 -0.10
C PRO A 66 -0.33 -15.34 0.30
N VAL A 67 -0.91 -14.27 -0.25
CA VAL A 67 -0.55 -12.88 0.06
C VAL A 67 -1.75 -12.12 0.62
N LEU A 68 -1.54 -11.38 1.70
CA LEU A 68 -2.46 -10.34 2.17
C LEU A 68 -1.89 -8.97 1.82
N LEU A 69 -2.63 -8.18 1.03
CA LEU A 69 -2.37 -6.76 0.86
C LEU A 69 -3.25 -5.94 1.82
N ALA A 70 -2.63 -5.27 2.79
CA ALA A 70 -3.28 -4.29 3.64
C ALA A 70 -3.08 -2.88 3.05
N ILE A 71 -4.18 -2.20 2.78
CA ILE A 71 -4.23 -0.90 2.11
C ILE A 71 -4.68 0.16 3.11
N GLU A 72 -3.99 1.29 3.14
CA GLU A 72 -4.39 2.43 3.95
C GLU A 72 -5.63 3.13 3.37
N PHE A 73 -6.79 2.49 3.55
CA PHE A 73 -8.11 3.04 3.28
C PHE A 73 -9.01 2.83 4.48
N SER A 74 -10.00 3.70 4.65
CA SER A 74 -11.01 3.67 5.73
C SER A 74 -11.46 2.24 6.07
N SER A 75 -11.19 1.77 7.29
CA SER A 75 -11.58 0.41 7.72
C SER A 75 -13.09 0.17 7.78
N PRO A 76 -13.96 1.17 8.05
CA PRO A 76 -15.41 0.99 7.86
C PRO A 76 -15.83 0.67 6.42
N ASP A 77 -15.01 0.97 5.41
CA ASP A 77 -15.29 0.65 4.02
C ASP A 77 -14.76 -0.74 3.60
N ASP A 78 -14.10 -1.49 4.49
CA ASP A 78 -13.50 -2.78 4.16
C ASP A 78 -14.53 -3.80 3.63
N ASP A 79 -15.74 -3.84 4.20
CA ASP A 79 -16.82 -4.68 3.68
C ASP A 79 -17.15 -4.37 2.21
N GLY A 80 -17.03 -3.10 1.80
CA GLY A 80 -17.16 -2.66 0.41
C GLY A 80 -16.04 -3.19 -0.48
N PHE A 81 -14.79 -3.11 0.01
CA PHE A 81 -13.65 -3.73 -0.66
C PHE A 81 -13.83 -5.24 -0.82
N GLN A 82 -14.27 -5.96 0.22
CA GLN A 82 -14.50 -7.40 0.15
C GLN A 82 -15.57 -7.76 -0.89
N ARG A 83 -16.67 -6.99 -0.96
CA ARG A 83 -17.72 -7.19 -1.98
C ARG A 83 -17.21 -6.92 -3.39
N ALA A 84 -16.40 -5.87 -3.59
CA ALA A 84 -15.78 -5.60 -4.88
C ALA A 84 -14.76 -6.67 -5.26
N TRP A 85 -13.86 -7.08 -4.35
CA TRP A 85 -12.81 -8.06 -4.59
C TRP A 85 -13.35 -9.45 -4.95
N ALA A 86 -14.54 -9.78 -4.45
CA ALA A 86 -15.26 -11.02 -4.78
C ALA A 86 -15.84 -11.06 -6.20
N LYS A 87 -15.92 -9.92 -6.89
CA LYS A 87 -16.40 -9.85 -8.28
C LYS A 87 -15.41 -10.45 -9.27
N PRO A 88 -15.87 -10.89 -10.46
CA PRO A 88 -15.02 -11.12 -11.63
C PRO A 88 -14.21 -9.87 -11.98
N TYR A 89 -13.06 -10.05 -12.65
CA TYR A 89 -12.14 -8.93 -12.96
C TYR A 89 -12.80 -7.83 -13.78
N ASP A 90 -13.64 -8.18 -14.77
CA ASP A 90 -14.36 -7.23 -15.62
C ASP A 90 -15.44 -6.42 -14.88
N GLU A 91 -15.90 -6.91 -13.72
CA GLU A 91 -16.84 -6.21 -12.84
C GLU A 91 -16.14 -5.46 -11.69
N PHE A 92 -14.87 -5.76 -11.40
CA PHE A 92 -14.17 -5.28 -10.21
C PHE A 92 -14.16 -3.75 -10.10
N ARG A 93 -13.79 -3.05 -11.18
CA ARG A 93 -13.74 -1.57 -11.21
C ARG A 93 -15.08 -0.96 -10.86
N ALA A 94 -16.14 -1.37 -11.56
CA ALA A 94 -17.48 -0.84 -11.34
C ALA A 94 -17.98 -1.14 -9.91
N ALA A 95 -17.68 -2.33 -9.39
CA ALA A 95 -18.03 -2.68 -8.02
C ALA A 95 -17.24 -1.86 -6.99
N LEU A 96 -15.96 -1.57 -7.22
CA LEU A 96 -15.16 -0.75 -6.32
C LEU A 96 -15.76 0.66 -6.18
N PHE A 97 -16.12 1.30 -7.29
CA PHE A 97 -16.78 2.62 -7.27
C PHE A 97 -18.20 2.60 -6.66
N ALA A 98 -18.89 1.47 -6.73
CA ALA A 98 -20.24 1.33 -6.19
C ALA A 98 -20.29 0.97 -4.70
N GLU A 99 -19.33 0.15 -4.24
CA GLU A 99 -19.36 -0.49 -2.92
C GLU A 99 -18.47 0.23 -1.89
N VAL A 100 -17.46 0.98 -2.34
CA VAL A 100 -16.53 1.74 -1.47
C VAL A 100 -16.88 3.22 -1.54
N SER A 101 -17.47 3.73 -0.46
CA SER A 101 -18.10 5.07 -0.38
C SER A 101 -17.22 6.22 -0.89
N ASP A 102 -15.92 6.13 -0.59
CA ASP A 102 -14.95 7.21 -0.80
C ASP A 102 -14.09 7.05 -2.07
N TRP A 103 -14.16 5.92 -2.78
CA TRP A 103 -13.19 5.61 -3.85
C TRP A 103 -13.21 6.62 -5.01
N GLY A 104 -14.41 7.04 -5.44
CA GLY A 104 -14.59 8.01 -6.54
C GLY A 104 -14.86 9.45 -6.09
N THR A 105 -14.89 9.72 -4.78
CA THR A 105 -15.26 11.03 -4.23
C THR A 105 -14.07 11.76 -3.60
N ARG A 106 -13.06 11.01 -3.15
CA ARG A 106 -11.81 11.58 -2.62
C ARG A 106 -11.08 12.42 -3.66
N GLN A 107 -10.44 13.47 -3.16
CA GLN A 107 -9.66 14.41 -3.96
C GLN A 107 -8.15 14.29 -3.69
N ASP A 108 -7.74 13.49 -2.70
CA ASP A 108 -6.34 13.29 -2.32
C ASP A 108 -5.71 12.07 -3.00
N GLY A 109 -4.46 11.77 -2.66
CA GLY A 109 -3.68 10.69 -3.28
C GLY A 109 -4.01 9.28 -2.76
N VAL A 110 -4.90 9.13 -1.77
CA VAL A 110 -5.18 7.84 -1.11
C VAL A 110 -5.98 6.91 -2.02
N ALA A 111 -6.91 7.46 -2.81
CA ALA A 111 -7.70 6.74 -3.80
C ALA A 111 -7.26 7.10 -5.23
N SER A 112 -5.96 7.24 -5.47
CA SER A 112 -5.45 7.71 -6.76
C SER A 112 -5.62 6.70 -7.91
N LEU A 113 -5.47 7.15 -9.15
CA LEU A 113 -5.50 6.29 -10.33
C LEU A 113 -4.46 5.15 -10.23
N ALA A 114 -3.25 5.44 -9.76
CA ALA A 114 -2.23 4.41 -9.53
C ALA A 114 -2.63 3.37 -8.46
N MET A 115 -3.41 3.76 -7.44
CA MET A 115 -3.98 2.80 -6.48
C MET A 115 -5.04 1.92 -7.12
N LEU A 116 -5.88 2.49 -8.01
CA LEU A 116 -6.82 1.72 -8.81
C LEU A 116 -6.10 0.73 -9.73
N GLU A 117 -5.10 1.18 -10.49
CA GLU A 117 -4.29 0.34 -11.37
C GLU A 117 -3.57 -0.78 -10.60
N MET A 118 -3.05 -0.49 -9.40
CA MET A 118 -2.48 -1.50 -8.50
C MET A 118 -3.52 -2.57 -8.15
N LEU A 119 -4.73 -2.17 -7.74
CA LEU A 119 -5.77 -3.13 -7.37
C LEU A 119 -6.28 -3.94 -8.57
N GLU A 120 -6.44 -3.31 -9.73
CA GLU A 120 -6.82 -4.01 -10.96
C GLU A 120 -5.75 -5.03 -11.36
N ARG A 121 -4.46 -4.65 -11.30
CA ARG A 121 -3.33 -5.56 -11.56
C ARG A 121 -3.38 -6.78 -10.66
N LEU A 122 -3.59 -6.58 -9.35
CA LEU A 122 -3.64 -7.65 -8.37
C LEU A 122 -4.92 -8.49 -8.46
N HIS A 123 -6.04 -7.88 -8.84
CA HIS A 123 -7.29 -8.60 -9.09
C HIS A 123 -7.18 -9.51 -10.32
N ALA A 124 -6.56 -9.02 -11.41
CA ALA A 124 -6.26 -9.84 -12.58
C ALA A 124 -5.37 -11.06 -12.23
N LEU A 125 -4.37 -10.86 -11.36
CA LEU A 125 -3.54 -11.97 -10.85
C LEU A 125 -4.36 -12.96 -10.02
N LYS A 126 -5.27 -12.47 -9.18
CA LYS A 126 -6.21 -13.32 -8.44
C LYS A 126 -7.11 -14.13 -9.37
N GLU A 127 -7.67 -13.52 -10.40
CA GLU A 127 -8.49 -14.23 -11.40
C GLU A 127 -7.68 -15.27 -12.19
N ALA A 128 -6.40 -14.99 -12.44
CA ALA A 128 -5.45 -15.94 -13.02
C ALA A 128 -5.00 -17.05 -12.06
N GLY A 129 -5.49 -17.05 -10.80
CA GLY A 129 -5.26 -18.12 -9.83
C GLY A 129 -4.21 -17.84 -8.76
N ARG A 130 -3.68 -16.60 -8.68
CA ARG A 130 -2.87 -16.18 -7.53
C ARG A 130 -3.74 -16.03 -6.30
N ASP A 131 -3.20 -16.41 -5.15
CA ASP A 131 -3.95 -16.41 -3.89
C ASP A 131 -3.71 -15.09 -3.13
N ILE A 132 -4.48 -14.05 -3.49
CA ILE A 132 -4.30 -12.67 -3.02
C ILE A 132 -5.59 -12.19 -2.34
N ASP A 133 -5.48 -11.85 -1.06
CA ASP A 133 -6.53 -11.17 -0.29
C ASP A 133 -6.17 -9.70 -0.06
N ILE A 134 -7.18 -8.87 0.17
CA ILE A 134 -7.02 -7.45 0.50
C ILE A 134 -7.72 -7.10 1.81
N VAL A 135 -7.25 -6.04 2.49
CA VAL A 135 -7.95 -5.41 3.61
C VAL A 135 -7.72 -3.91 3.63
N ALA A 136 -8.78 -3.13 3.83
CA ALA A 136 -8.71 -1.70 4.17
C ALA A 136 -8.62 -1.56 5.69
N PHE A 137 -7.57 -0.91 6.21
CA PHE A 137 -7.28 -0.93 7.65
C PHE A 137 -7.33 0.43 8.36
N ASN A 138 -7.50 1.53 7.64
CA ASN A 138 -7.25 2.86 8.15
C ASN A 138 -8.29 3.33 9.19
N GLY A 139 -7.83 3.72 10.38
CA GLY A 139 -8.67 4.18 11.47
C GLY A 139 -9.52 3.08 12.13
N ALA A 140 -10.42 3.49 13.02
CA ALA A 140 -11.19 2.56 13.83
C ALA A 140 -12.41 1.96 13.10
N ASN A 141 -12.56 0.64 13.14
CA ASN A 141 -13.61 -0.11 12.44
C ASN A 141 -14.99 -0.07 13.13
N GLY A 142 -15.12 0.65 14.25
CA GLY A 142 -16.39 0.78 14.98
C GLY A 142 -16.26 1.48 16.33
N ASP A 143 -17.39 1.71 16.99
CA ASP A 143 -17.45 2.42 18.27
C ASP A 143 -16.73 1.68 19.40
N ALA A 144 -16.81 0.35 19.41
CA ALA A 144 -16.12 -0.46 20.40
C ALA A 144 -14.59 -0.29 20.32
N GLN A 145 -14.03 -0.30 19.11
CA GLN A 145 -12.59 -0.11 18.89
C GLN A 145 -12.17 1.34 19.18
N ARG A 146 -12.98 2.34 18.78
CA ARG A 146 -12.78 3.74 19.17
C ARG A 146 -12.70 3.89 20.69
N ALA A 147 -13.66 3.31 21.42
CA ALA A 147 -13.68 3.36 22.87
C ALA A 147 -12.48 2.65 23.51
N ALA A 148 -12.05 1.52 22.95
CA ALA A 148 -10.89 0.76 23.44
C ALA A 148 -9.58 1.56 23.39
N PHE A 149 -9.42 2.44 22.40
CA PHE A 149 -8.19 3.23 22.20
C PHE A 149 -8.31 4.71 22.61
N ALA A 150 -9.49 5.18 23.04
CA ALA A 150 -9.75 6.59 23.36
C ALA A 150 -8.84 7.18 24.47
N GLY A 151 -8.25 6.33 25.32
CA GLY A 151 -7.32 6.75 26.38
C GLY A 151 -5.87 6.97 25.93
N LEU A 152 -5.54 6.63 24.68
CA LEU A 152 -4.19 6.82 24.13
C LEU A 152 -3.99 8.28 23.70
N PRO A 153 -2.76 8.82 23.80
CA PRO A 153 -2.50 10.23 23.52
C PRO A 153 -2.41 10.52 22.02
N GLY A 154 -2.80 11.73 21.63
CA GLY A 154 -2.54 12.25 20.29
C GLY A 154 -3.13 11.39 19.17
N GLN A 155 -2.30 11.04 18.19
CA GLN A 155 -2.67 10.20 17.04
C GLN A 155 -2.62 8.69 17.38
N GLU A 156 -2.09 8.30 18.54
CA GLU A 156 -1.92 6.88 18.87
C GLU A 156 -3.22 6.04 18.87
N PRO A 157 -4.42 6.57 19.19
CA PRO A 157 -5.66 5.81 19.00
C PRO A 157 -5.89 5.36 17.54
N HIS A 158 -5.50 6.20 16.58
CA HIS A 158 -5.60 5.90 15.16
C HIS A 158 -4.57 4.84 14.75
N GLU A 159 -3.32 5.01 15.16
CA GLU A 159 -2.23 4.03 14.92
C GLU A 159 -2.55 2.65 15.51
N ALA A 160 -3.12 2.63 16.72
CA ALA A 160 -3.49 1.40 17.41
C ALA A 160 -4.63 0.66 16.70
N ALA A 161 -5.60 1.40 16.15
CA ALA A 161 -6.69 0.85 15.36
C ALA A 161 -6.18 0.26 14.04
N GLN A 162 -5.34 0.99 13.30
CA GLN A 162 -4.70 0.49 12.08
C GLN A 162 -3.95 -0.82 12.34
N ALA A 163 -3.11 -0.84 13.36
CA ALA A 163 -2.34 -2.03 13.75
C ALA A 163 -3.24 -3.21 14.18
N ALA A 164 -4.37 -2.94 14.83
CA ALA A 164 -5.32 -3.97 15.23
C ALA A 164 -6.03 -4.59 14.03
N ASN A 165 -6.49 -3.78 13.08
CA ASN A 165 -7.18 -4.25 11.87
C ASN A 165 -6.26 -5.11 10.99
N ILE A 166 -5.00 -4.70 10.82
CA ILE A 166 -4.00 -5.50 10.06
C ILE A 166 -3.75 -6.84 10.76
N ARG A 167 -3.58 -6.84 12.09
CA ARG A 167 -3.38 -8.09 12.85
C ARG A 167 -4.57 -9.03 12.71
N GLU A 168 -5.79 -8.52 12.82
CA GLU A 168 -7.01 -9.31 12.69
C GLU A 168 -7.10 -9.97 11.31
N ALA A 169 -6.92 -9.20 10.23
CA ALA A 169 -6.93 -9.72 8.87
C ALA A 169 -5.81 -10.76 8.63
N SER A 170 -4.62 -10.53 9.19
CA SER A 170 -3.49 -11.46 9.06
C SER A 170 -3.71 -12.82 9.74
N GLN A 171 -4.69 -12.93 10.64
CA GLN A 171 -5.03 -14.16 11.36
C GLN A 171 -6.12 -14.98 10.65
N ALA A 172 -6.70 -14.47 9.56
CA ALA A 172 -7.75 -15.18 8.81
C ALA A 172 -7.25 -16.53 8.24
N ARG A 173 -5.96 -16.62 7.91
CA ARG A 173 -5.26 -17.83 7.45
C ARG A 173 -3.74 -17.65 7.49
N ASP A 174 -3.02 -18.71 7.16
CA ASP A 174 -1.55 -18.70 7.10
C ASP A 174 -1.04 -18.04 5.81
N TYR A 175 -0.86 -16.72 5.84
CA TYR A 175 -0.24 -15.98 4.74
C TYR A 175 1.27 -16.20 4.66
N ALA A 176 1.78 -16.49 3.46
CA ALA A 176 3.21 -16.53 3.20
C ALA A 176 3.81 -15.11 3.25
N HIS A 177 3.05 -14.13 2.74
CA HIS A 177 3.45 -12.72 2.69
C HIS A 177 2.29 -11.83 3.16
N ILE A 178 2.62 -10.86 4.04
CA ILE A 178 1.69 -9.81 4.45
C ILE A 178 2.34 -8.48 4.09
N VAL A 179 1.76 -7.77 3.14
CA VAL A 179 2.28 -6.51 2.61
C VAL A 179 1.34 -5.38 3.01
N VAL A 180 1.87 -4.35 3.66
CA VAL A 180 1.13 -3.18 4.11
C VAL A 180 1.62 -1.97 3.31
N LEU A 181 0.74 -1.33 2.55
CA LEU A 181 1.04 -0.05 1.89
C LEU A 181 0.40 1.09 2.67
N VAL A 182 1.23 2.02 3.15
CA VAL A 182 0.80 3.04 4.12
C VAL A 182 1.67 4.30 4.01
N GLY A 183 1.19 5.43 4.51
CA GLY A 183 1.97 6.66 4.64
C GLY A 183 3.22 6.47 5.50
N GLY A 184 4.31 7.13 5.13
CA GLY A 184 5.64 6.93 5.73
C GLY A 184 5.68 7.05 7.25
N PHE A 185 4.92 7.97 7.85
CA PHE A 185 4.85 8.11 9.31
C PHE A 185 4.37 6.82 9.99
N HIS A 186 3.28 6.23 9.50
CA HIS A 186 2.70 4.99 10.03
C HIS A 186 3.67 3.80 9.91
N ALA A 187 4.58 3.85 8.93
CA ALA A 187 5.60 2.83 8.72
C ALA A 187 6.78 2.94 9.70
N GLU A 188 6.90 3.99 10.52
CA GLU A 188 8.00 4.11 11.48
C GLU A 188 7.93 3.03 12.58
N LYS A 189 9.07 2.37 12.82
CA LYS A 189 9.23 1.33 13.86
C LYS A 189 9.61 1.89 15.22
N LEU A 190 9.92 3.18 15.32
CA LEU A 190 10.29 3.84 16.58
C LEU A 190 9.22 4.87 16.97
N PRO A 191 9.04 5.14 18.27
CA PRO A 191 8.22 6.25 18.71
C PRO A 191 8.71 7.58 18.12
N ALA A 192 7.76 8.42 17.72
CA ALA A 192 8.01 9.76 17.20
C ALA A 192 7.31 10.81 18.06
N VAL A 193 7.64 12.08 17.86
CA VAL A 193 6.93 13.21 18.47
C VAL A 193 6.16 13.92 17.37
N LEU A 194 4.84 13.88 17.45
CA LEU A 194 3.96 14.62 16.55
C LEU A 194 3.44 15.85 17.29
N GLY A 195 3.80 17.04 16.80
CA GLY A 195 3.57 18.29 17.53
C GLY A 195 4.32 18.27 18.86
N GLN A 196 3.59 18.10 19.97
CA GLN A 196 4.14 18.01 21.33
C GLN A 196 3.82 16.67 22.02
N THR A 197 3.32 15.69 21.26
CA THR A 197 2.81 14.44 21.82
C THR A 197 3.65 13.26 21.33
N PRO A 198 4.33 12.53 22.23
CA PRO A 198 4.92 11.24 21.90
C PRO A 198 3.83 10.31 21.37
N THR A 199 4.07 9.74 20.20
CA THR A 199 3.14 8.87 19.48
C THR A 199 3.90 7.65 19.00
N ARG A 200 3.32 6.46 19.20
CA ARG A 200 3.80 5.22 18.60
C ARG A 200 3.10 4.99 17.26
N PRO A 201 3.82 4.98 16.13
CA PRO A 201 3.24 4.74 14.82
C PRO A 201 2.75 3.30 14.63
N MET A 202 1.93 3.06 13.63
CA MET A 202 1.27 1.79 13.35
C MET A 202 2.27 0.64 13.32
N ALA A 203 3.39 0.76 12.59
CA ALA A 203 4.40 -0.30 12.48
C ALA A 203 5.10 -0.60 13.82
N ASN A 204 5.25 0.40 14.70
CA ASN A 204 5.74 0.18 16.08
C ASN A 204 4.72 -0.61 16.92
N LEU A 205 3.42 -0.37 16.71
CA LEU A 205 2.32 -1.02 17.42
C LEU A 205 1.88 -2.35 16.81
N LEU A 206 2.30 -2.66 15.57
CA LEU A 206 1.80 -3.76 14.77
C LEU A 206 2.17 -5.13 15.36
N ALA A 207 3.46 -5.33 15.64
CA ALA A 207 4.01 -6.57 16.19
C ALA A 207 5.38 -6.30 16.83
N PRO A 208 5.97 -7.27 17.57
CA PRO A 208 7.36 -7.16 18.01
C PRO A 208 8.30 -6.84 16.84
N ALA A 209 9.34 -6.04 17.08
CA ALA A 209 10.17 -5.47 16.02
C ALA A 209 10.83 -6.49 15.06
N ASN A 210 11.05 -7.73 15.50
CA ASN A 210 11.59 -8.83 14.68
C ASN A 210 10.53 -9.50 13.77
N ARG A 211 9.28 -9.05 13.85
CA ARG A 211 8.15 -9.51 13.02
C ARG A 211 7.71 -8.45 12.01
N VAL A 212 8.39 -7.31 11.95
CA VAL A 212 8.08 -6.19 11.04
C VAL A 212 9.35 -5.83 10.28
N VAL A 213 9.27 -5.90 8.95
CA VAL A 213 10.25 -5.34 8.02
C VAL A 213 9.64 -4.07 7.45
N SER A 214 10.16 -2.90 7.77
CA SER A 214 9.61 -1.63 7.31
C SER A 214 10.56 -0.90 6.38
N LEU A 215 10.09 -0.52 5.20
CA LEU A 215 10.85 0.24 4.21
C LEU A 215 10.13 1.56 3.93
N VAL A 216 10.89 2.64 3.78
CA VAL A 216 10.33 3.94 3.39
C VAL A 216 10.69 4.28 1.94
N MET A 217 9.79 4.98 1.26
CA MET A 217 9.98 5.42 -0.10
C MET A 217 11.21 6.33 -0.21
N HIS A 218 12.04 6.06 -1.22
CA HIS A 218 13.15 6.93 -1.62
C HIS A 218 12.95 7.37 -3.07
N SER A 219 13.13 8.65 -3.38
CA SER A 219 12.94 9.16 -4.75
C SER A 219 14.04 10.14 -5.15
N ASP A 220 14.23 10.30 -6.45
CA ASP A 220 15.07 11.33 -7.08
C ASP A 220 14.31 12.67 -7.23
N GLY A 221 13.18 12.80 -6.52
CA GLY A 221 12.25 13.92 -6.61
C GLY A 221 11.29 13.79 -7.80
N GLY A 222 10.49 14.83 -8.01
CA GLY A 222 9.44 14.83 -9.01
C GLY A 222 8.18 15.48 -8.47
N GLU A 223 7.04 14.81 -8.58
CA GLU A 223 5.76 15.32 -8.11
C GLU A 223 4.96 14.23 -7.39
N ASN A 224 4.13 14.63 -6.43
CA ASN A 224 3.06 13.80 -5.88
C ASN A 224 1.73 14.56 -5.95
N TRP A 225 0.62 13.84 -5.99
CA TRP A 225 -0.70 14.42 -5.87
C TRP A 225 -1.10 14.49 -4.40
N GLY A 226 -1.61 15.63 -3.97
CA GLY A 226 -2.09 15.78 -2.60
C GLY A 226 -2.94 17.02 -2.42
N CYS A 227 -3.62 17.06 -1.28
CA CYS A 227 -4.40 18.20 -0.84
C CYS A 227 -3.59 18.99 0.20
N GLN A 228 -3.12 20.17 -0.14
CA GLN A 228 -2.30 21.02 0.75
C GLN A 228 -2.98 22.37 0.97
N LEU A 229 -2.70 23.03 2.11
CA LEU A 229 -3.14 24.41 2.32
C LEU A 229 -2.60 25.31 1.20
N GLU A 230 -3.47 26.16 0.65
CA GLU A 230 -3.08 27.10 -0.39
C GLU A 230 -2.03 28.09 0.13
N VAL A 231 -1.04 28.39 -0.72
CA VAL A 231 0.01 29.36 -0.39
C VAL A 231 -0.62 30.74 -0.24
N GLY A 232 -0.59 31.28 0.99
CA GLY A 232 -1.18 32.58 1.32
C GLY A 232 -2.60 32.51 1.91
N ALA A 233 -3.11 31.32 2.22
CA ALA A 233 -4.31 31.17 3.05
C ALA A 233 -4.08 31.83 4.43
N ASP A 234 -5.05 32.62 4.90
CA ASP A 234 -5.06 33.19 6.25
C ASP A 234 -5.29 32.06 7.26
N PHE A 235 -4.20 31.39 7.64
CA PHE A 235 -4.23 30.23 8.51
C PHE A 235 -4.29 30.66 9.98
N ASP A 236 -5.48 30.53 10.56
CA ASP A 236 -5.70 30.57 12.00
C ASP A 236 -5.71 29.12 12.54
N PRO A 237 -4.68 28.68 13.30
CA PRO A 237 -4.59 27.30 13.80
C PRO A 237 -5.71 26.94 14.80
N THR A 238 -6.55 27.90 15.20
CA THR A 238 -7.69 27.67 16.09
C THR A 238 -9.01 27.50 15.34
N LYS A 239 -9.04 27.71 14.02
CA LYS A 239 -10.22 27.54 13.17
C LYS A 239 -10.12 26.28 12.32
N PRO A 240 -11.25 25.61 12.01
CA PRO A 240 -11.25 24.48 11.09
C PRO A 240 -10.74 24.90 9.71
N VAL A 241 -9.91 24.05 9.09
CA VAL A 241 -9.56 24.17 7.68
C VAL A 241 -10.80 23.89 6.85
N THR A 242 -11.17 24.82 5.98
CA THR A 242 -12.31 24.66 5.06
C THR A 242 -11.83 24.24 3.68
N SER A 243 -12.71 23.68 2.85
CA SER A 243 -12.36 23.14 1.53
C SER A 243 -11.78 24.18 0.58
N ASP A 244 -12.12 25.45 0.73
CA ASP A 244 -11.57 26.56 -0.04
C ASP A 244 -10.14 26.95 0.37
N MET A 245 -9.66 26.48 1.53
CA MET A 245 -8.29 26.70 1.99
C MET A 245 -7.31 25.65 1.44
N VAL A 246 -7.80 24.62 0.74
CA VAL A 246 -7.03 23.45 0.34
C VAL A 246 -7.01 23.32 -1.19
N SER A 247 -5.81 23.18 -1.75
CA SER A 247 -5.58 22.83 -3.15
C SER A 247 -5.29 21.35 -3.26
N CYS A 248 -6.07 20.63 -4.06
CA CYS A 248 -5.75 19.27 -4.46
C CYS A 248 -5.17 19.30 -5.88
N LYS A 249 -3.85 19.14 -5.98
CA LYS A 249 -3.12 19.20 -7.26
C LYS A 249 -1.81 18.41 -7.19
N ALA A 250 -1.09 18.37 -8.30
CA ALA A 250 0.31 17.94 -8.29
C ALA A 250 1.16 18.97 -7.52
N HIS A 251 1.97 18.47 -6.60
CA HIS A 251 2.90 19.23 -5.78
C HIS A 251 4.34 18.76 -6.01
N PRO A 252 5.33 19.66 -6.07
CA PRO A 252 6.73 19.28 -6.16
C PRO A 252 7.16 18.43 -4.95
N ALA A 253 7.80 17.30 -5.24
CA ALA A 253 8.44 16.45 -4.26
C ALA A 253 9.97 16.58 -4.39
N GLY A 254 10.62 16.97 -3.30
CA GLY A 254 12.08 17.05 -3.25
C GLY A 254 12.74 15.67 -3.28
N PRO A 255 13.97 15.54 -3.78
CA PRO A 255 14.68 14.27 -3.78
C PRO A 255 15.05 13.84 -2.35
N SER A 256 14.90 12.56 -2.09
CA SER A 256 15.52 11.90 -0.95
C SER A 256 17.05 11.93 -1.10
N ARG A 257 17.77 11.92 0.03
CA ARG A 257 19.24 12.00 0.01
C ARG A 257 19.88 10.99 0.97
N PRO A 258 21.05 10.43 0.62
CA PRO A 258 21.77 10.59 -0.66
C PRO A 258 21.04 9.91 -1.83
N PRO A 259 21.34 10.23 -3.11
CA PRO A 259 20.76 9.50 -4.25
C PRO A 259 20.99 7.99 -4.14
N MET A 260 20.03 7.19 -4.59
CA MET A 260 20.08 5.73 -4.52
C MET A 260 19.64 5.12 -5.85
N GLU A 261 20.27 4.01 -6.23
CA GLU A 261 19.83 3.25 -7.41
C GLU A 261 18.42 2.70 -7.18
N ARG A 262 17.61 2.63 -8.26
CA ARG A 262 16.25 2.10 -8.19
C ARG A 262 16.28 0.64 -7.74
N GLY A 263 15.57 0.31 -6.67
CA GLY A 263 15.68 -0.99 -6.01
C GLY A 263 15.13 -1.00 -4.58
N PHE A 264 14.99 -2.20 -4.02
CA PHE A 264 14.83 -2.41 -2.59
C PHE A 264 16.21 -2.50 -1.92
N HIS A 265 16.41 -1.73 -0.84
CA HIS A 265 17.68 -1.65 -0.12
C HIS A 265 17.44 -1.83 1.37
N LEU A 266 17.89 -2.95 1.95
CA LEU A 266 17.88 -3.15 3.40
C LEU A 266 19.11 -2.50 4.03
N ASN A 267 18.95 -2.00 5.24
CA ASN A 267 20.03 -1.50 6.06
C ASN A 267 20.82 -2.67 6.66
N ASP A 268 22.15 -2.56 6.68
CA ASP A 268 23.03 -3.53 7.35
C ASP A 268 23.18 -3.27 8.86
N ASP A 269 22.53 -2.23 9.40
CA ASP A 269 22.65 -1.87 10.82
C ASP A 269 21.80 -2.78 11.72
N THR A 270 22.41 -3.24 12.80
CA THR A 270 21.77 -4.09 13.81
C THR A 270 21.10 -3.29 14.93
N LYS A 271 21.29 -1.97 14.97
CA LYS A 271 20.64 -1.08 15.93
C LYS A 271 19.17 -0.83 15.54
N PRO A 272 18.30 -0.51 16.51
CA PRO A 272 16.95 -0.07 16.20
C PRO A 272 16.95 1.17 15.30
N GLN A 273 16.31 1.07 14.14
CA GLN A 273 16.14 2.14 13.16
C GLN A 273 14.66 2.49 13.00
N ARG A 274 14.39 3.70 12.47
CA ARG A 274 13.00 4.11 12.12
C ARG A 274 12.41 3.21 11.04
N TYR A 275 13.24 2.80 10.10
CA TYR A 275 12.93 1.88 9.00
C TYR A 275 14.10 0.90 8.85
N ASP A 276 13.83 -0.32 8.42
CA ASP A 276 14.83 -1.35 8.12
C ASP A 276 15.48 -1.16 6.75
N GLY A 277 15.00 -0.21 5.94
CA GLY A 277 15.54 0.07 4.62
C GLY A 277 14.69 1.06 3.84
N VAL A 278 14.91 1.09 2.53
CA VAL A 278 14.15 1.92 1.59
C VAL A 278 13.76 1.12 0.34
N PHE A 279 12.73 1.58 -0.34
CA PHE A 279 12.44 1.19 -1.71
C PHE A 279 12.59 2.43 -2.61
N ALA A 280 13.69 2.46 -3.35
CA ALA A 280 14.08 3.55 -4.21
C ALA A 280 13.38 3.44 -5.55
N LEU A 281 12.54 4.43 -5.87
CA LEU A 281 11.67 4.46 -7.04
C LEU A 281 12.29 5.18 -8.25
N GLY A 282 13.34 5.97 -8.02
CA GLY A 282 13.84 6.94 -9.00
C GLY A 282 12.97 8.19 -9.01
N LYS A 283 12.77 8.80 -10.18
CA LYS A 283 11.89 9.97 -10.34
C LYS A 283 10.44 9.58 -10.15
N ILE A 284 9.67 10.40 -9.41
CA ILE A 284 8.25 10.16 -9.13
C ILE A 284 7.33 11.14 -9.86
N SER A 285 6.11 10.69 -10.12
CA SER A 285 5.08 11.43 -10.85
C SER A 285 3.76 11.47 -10.07
N ALA A 286 3.04 12.58 -10.15
CA ALA A 286 1.78 12.75 -9.46
C ALA A 286 0.68 11.85 -10.06
N SER A 287 -0.07 11.15 -9.20
CA SER A 287 -1.21 10.32 -9.55
C SER A 287 -2.50 10.95 -8.99
N PRO A 288 -3.33 11.62 -9.83
CA PRO A 288 -4.61 12.18 -9.39
C PRO A 288 -5.65 11.08 -9.13
N PRO A 289 -6.77 11.40 -8.45
CA PRO A 289 -7.94 10.51 -8.37
C PRO A 289 -8.42 10.07 -9.77
N PRO A 290 -8.89 8.82 -9.92
CA PRO A 290 -9.43 8.33 -11.17
C PRO A 290 -10.80 8.96 -11.45
N THR A 291 -11.14 9.10 -12.73
CA THR A 291 -12.54 9.20 -13.14
C THR A 291 -13.13 7.81 -13.33
N ASN A 292 -14.46 7.70 -13.27
CA ASN A 292 -15.18 6.44 -13.46
C ASN A 292 -15.44 6.13 -14.95
N ASP A 293 -14.68 6.74 -15.86
CA ASP A 293 -14.91 6.75 -17.30
C ASP A 293 -14.21 5.59 -18.03
#